data_AF-A0A8E0RUM1-F1
#
_entry.id   AF-A0A8E0RUM1-F1
#
_cell.length_a   1.000
_cell.length_b   1.000
_cell.length_c   1.000
_cell.angle_alpha   90.00
_cell.angle_beta   90.00
_cell.angle_gamma   90.00
#
_symmetry.space_group_name_H-M   'P 1'
#
loop_
_entity.id
_entity.type
_entity.pdbx_description
1 polymer ?
#
loop_
_entity_poly.entity_id
_entity_poly.type
_entity_poly.pdbx_seq_one_letter_code
_entity_poly.pdbx_strand_id
1 'polypeptide(L)'
;MAFVSPHCVLSQETGVWSVHLAGATALYLFGCIYLVLVTHLSRCYFAHTSNLWQLRAGLGTVAFISAILLPTTGTVARFMYDGKNIRIWQPENRGYGLHVVSSTSEWLLSASFLLFYTTMIFELKDYTIVAIKVRHRWLKIPDDCDVVLS
;
A
#
# COMPACT_ATOMS: atom_id res chain seq x y z
N MET A 1 4.70 -15.91 39.88
CA MET A 1 3.53 -15.12 39.44
C MET A 1 4.03 -13.72 39.19
N ALA A 2 4.29 -13.34 37.93
CA ALA A 2 4.88 -12.05 37.61
C ALA A 2 3.82 -10.95 37.76
N PHE A 3 4.07 -10.00 38.66
CA PHE A 3 3.23 -8.82 38.88
C PHE A 3 3.49 -7.84 37.73
N VAL A 4 2.78 -8.00 36.61
CA VAL A 4 2.85 -7.02 35.52
C VAL A 4 2.14 -5.77 36.01
N SER A 5 2.90 -4.69 36.21
CA SER A 5 2.38 -3.41 36.68
C SER A 5 1.26 -2.92 35.74
N PRO A 6 0.09 -2.51 36.25
CA PRO A 6 -1.06 -2.09 35.44
C PRO A 6 -0.72 -0.91 34.50
N HIS A 7 0.28 -0.11 34.86
CA HIS A 7 0.80 0.97 34.02
C HIS A 7 1.55 0.46 32.76
N CYS A 8 2.14 -0.74 32.80
CA CYS A 8 2.83 -1.34 31.67
C CYS A 8 1.84 -1.95 30.65
N VAL A 9 0.76 -2.56 31.14
CA VAL A 9 -0.28 -3.20 30.30
C VAL A 9 -1.04 -2.14 29.48
N LEU A 10 -1.35 -1.00 30.09
CA LEU A 10 -1.98 0.14 29.40
C LEU A 10 -1.09 0.69 28.27
N SER A 11 0.22 0.83 28.49
CA SER A 11 1.16 1.27 27.45
C SER A 11 1.30 0.26 26.30
N GLN A 12 1.16 -1.05 26.54
CA GLN A 12 1.13 -2.02 25.45
C GLN A 12 -0.18 -1.96 24.66
N GLU A 13 -1.36 -2.01 25.31
CA GLU A 13 -2.63 -2.04 24.58
C GLU A 13 -2.93 -0.73 23.85
N THR A 14 -2.60 0.43 24.44
CA THR A 14 -2.81 1.73 23.79
C THR A 14 -1.67 2.11 22.85
N GLY A 15 -0.43 1.72 23.17
CA GLY A 15 0.74 1.95 22.31
C GLY A 15 0.66 1.16 21.02
N VAL A 16 0.27 -0.12 21.07
CA VAL A 16 0.06 -0.94 19.87
C VAL A 16 -1.04 -0.36 18.98
N TRP A 17 -2.13 0.14 19.57
CA TRP A 17 -3.20 0.79 18.80
C TRP A 17 -2.73 2.09 18.12
N SER A 18 -1.98 2.94 18.84
CA SER A 18 -1.45 4.19 18.31
C SER A 18 -0.46 3.95 17.17
N VAL A 19 0.47 3.01 17.35
CA VAL A 19 1.45 2.65 16.31
C VAL A 19 0.75 2.01 15.11
N HIS A 20 -0.26 1.16 15.34
CA HIS A 20 -1.05 0.58 14.26
C HIS A 20 -1.77 1.66 13.44
N LEU A 21 -2.44 2.60 14.10
CA LEU A 21 -3.15 3.68 13.42
C LEU A 21 -2.20 4.62 12.67
N ALA A 22 -1.04 4.94 13.26
CA ALA A 22 0.00 5.72 12.61
C ALA A 22 0.56 4.99 11.37
N GLY A 23 0.85 3.69 11.50
CA GLY A 23 1.33 2.85 10.42
C GLY A 23 0.30 2.71 9.29
N ALA A 24 -0.96 2.45 9.61
CA ALA A 24 -2.05 2.38 8.65
C ALA A 24 -2.24 3.72 7.91
N THR A 25 -2.21 4.84 8.64
CA THR A 25 -2.33 6.18 8.05
C THR A 25 -1.17 6.47 7.11
N ALA A 26 0.06 6.18 7.52
CA ALA A 26 1.23 6.34 6.67
C ALA A 26 1.15 5.45 5.42
N LEU A 27 0.84 4.17 5.59
CA LEU A 27 0.70 3.21 4.50
C LEU A 27 -0.34 3.68 3.47
N TYR A 28 -1.52 4.06 3.92
CA TYR A 28 -2.61 4.47 3.02
C TYR A 28 -2.36 5.83 2.40
N LEU A 29 -1.83 6.81 3.14
CA LEU A 29 -1.56 8.14 2.61
C LEU A 29 -0.43 8.12 1.57
N PHE A 30 0.75 7.61 1.95
CA PHE A 30 1.88 7.50 1.03
C PHE A 30 1.60 6.49 -0.09
N GLY A 31 0.85 5.43 0.22
CA GLY A 31 0.36 4.48 -0.75
C GLY A 31 -0.50 5.16 -1.82
N CYS A 32 -1.48 5.97 -1.45
CA CYS A 32 -2.34 6.67 -2.43
C CYS A 32 -1.52 7.57 -3.36
N ILE A 33 -0.54 8.30 -2.82
CA ILE A 33 0.37 9.13 -3.63
C ILE A 33 1.14 8.24 -4.62
N TYR A 34 1.67 7.10 -4.15
CA TYR A 34 2.36 6.14 -5.00
C TYR A 34 1.47 5.58 -6.11
N LEU A 35 0.22 5.21 -5.80
CA LEU A 35 -0.75 4.73 -6.79
C LEU A 35 -0.96 5.76 -7.91
N VAL A 36 -1.14 7.05 -7.56
CA VAL A 36 -1.34 8.13 -8.54
C VAL A 36 -0.11 8.29 -9.42
N LEU A 37 1.07 8.39 -8.82
CA LEU A 37 2.33 8.60 -9.56
C LEU A 37 2.57 7.45 -10.54
N VAL A 38 2.46 6.21 -10.07
CA VAL A 38 2.71 5.04 -10.90
C VAL A 38 1.64 4.87 -11.97
N THR A 39 0.36 5.14 -11.68
CA THR A 39 -0.70 5.12 -12.70
C THR A 39 -0.47 6.19 -13.77
N HIS A 40 -0.05 7.39 -13.37
CA HIS A 40 0.29 8.48 -14.29
C HIS A 40 1.46 8.09 -15.20
N LEU A 41 2.55 7.57 -14.64
CA LEU A 41 3.68 7.06 -15.41
C LEU A 41 3.26 5.92 -16.35
N SER A 42 2.43 4.98 -15.85
CA SER A 42 1.91 3.87 -16.66
C SER A 42 1.13 4.37 -17.86
N ARG A 43 0.33 5.44 -17.68
CA ARG A 43 -0.39 6.08 -18.78
C ARG A 43 0.55 6.76 -19.77
N CYS A 44 1.61 7.44 -19.32
CA CYS A 44 2.55 8.10 -20.22
C CYS A 44 3.36 7.10 -21.07
N TYR A 45 3.83 5.99 -20.49
CA TYR A 45 4.74 5.07 -21.15
C TYR A 45 4.05 3.87 -21.81
N PHE A 46 2.93 3.38 -21.27
CA PHE A 46 2.27 2.16 -21.73
C PHE A 46 0.91 2.38 -22.40
N ALA A 47 0.41 3.61 -22.54
CA ALA A 47 -0.92 3.84 -23.11
C ALA A 47 -1.11 3.28 -24.52
N HIS A 48 -0.04 3.19 -25.32
CA HIS A 48 -0.10 2.66 -26.68
C HIS A 48 0.10 1.14 -26.75
N THR A 49 0.69 0.52 -25.72
CA THR A 49 1.14 -0.88 -25.75
C THR A 49 0.31 -1.80 -24.86
N SER A 50 -0.34 -1.28 -23.81
CA SER A 50 -1.11 -2.08 -22.86
C SER A 50 -2.23 -1.28 -22.18
N ASN A 51 -3.35 -1.94 -21.92
CA ASN A 51 -4.45 -1.39 -21.13
C ASN A 51 -4.21 -1.48 -19.61
N LEU A 52 -3.01 -1.86 -19.18
CA LEU A 52 -2.64 -2.01 -17.76
C LEU A 52 -2.84 -0.72 -16.96
N TRP A 53 -2.66 0.45 -17.59
CA TRP A 53 -2.91 1.75 -16.95
C TRP A 53 -4.39 1.92 -16.55
N GLN A 54 -5.34 1.34 -17.29
CA GLN A 54 -6.78 1.41 -16.98
C GLN A 54 -7.11 0.56 -15.76
N LEU A 55 -6.53 -0.65 -15.66
CA LEU A 55 -6.68 -1.51 -14.49
C LEU A 55 -6.11 -0.82 -13.24
N ARG A 56 -4.91 -0.24 -13.36
CA ARG A 56 -4.26 0.53 -12.29
C ARG A 56 -5.07 1.74 -11.87
N ALA A 57 -5.65 2.48 -12.82
CA ALA A 57 -6.57 3.57 -12.53
C ALA A 57 -7.84 3.09 -11.82
N GLY A 58 -8.44 1.98 -12.26
CA GLY A 58 -9.60 1.37 -11.61
C GLY A 58 -9.31 0.98 -10.15
N LEU A 59 -8.24 0.24 -9.90
CA LEU A 59 -7.79 -0.12 -8.55
C LEU A 59 -7.49 1.12 -7.70
N GLY A 60 -6.84 2.13 -8.30
CA GLY A 60 -6.60 3.41 -7.65
C GLY A 60 -7.89 4.12 -7.24
N THR A 61 -8.90 4.18 -8.11
CA THR A 61 -10.19 4.82 -7.78
C THR A 61 -10.91 4.10 -6.64
N VAL A 62 -10.93 2.77 -6.63
CA VAL A 62 -11.51 1.99 -5.53
C VAL A 62 -10.76 2.28 -4.23
N ALA A 63 -9.42 2.27 -4.27
CA ALA A 63 -8.59 2.60 -3.12
C ALA A 63 -8.88 4.04 -2.60
N PHE A 64 -9.00 5.04 -3.46
CA PHE A 64 -9.30 6.42 -3.03
C PHE A 64 -10.67 6.53 -2.36
N ILE A 65 -11.69 5.91 -2.93
CA ILE A 65 -13.05 5.92 -2.35
C ILE A 65 -13.02 5.24 -0.97
N SER A 66 -12.41 4.06 -0.88
CA SER A 66 -12.28 3.32 0.38
C SER A 66 -11.44 4.06 1.42
N ALA A 67 -10.38 4.77 1.01
CA ALA A 67 -9.53 5.57 1.90
C ALA A 67 -10.26 6.77 2.52
N ILE A 68 -11.30 7.29 1.87
CA ILE A 68 -12.16 8.34 2.41
C ILE A 68 -13.25 7.73 3.30
N LEU A 69 -13.88 6.64 2.85
CA LEU A 69 -14.97 5.99 3.57
C LEU A 69 -14.52 5.40 4.92
N LEU A 70 -13.34 4.77 4.97
CA LEU A 70 -12.80 4.16 6.18
C LEU A 70 -12.75 5.14 7.37
N PRO A 71 -12.01 6.26 7.32
CA PRO A 71 -11.91 7.17 8.46
C PRO A 71 -13.23 7.91 8.74
N THR A 72 -14.01 8.26 7.71
CA THR A 72 -15.26 9.01 7.90
C THR A 72 -16.33 8.15 8.57
N THR A 73 -16.62 6.97 8.02
CA THR A 73 -17.64 6.07 8.59
C THR A 73 -17.17 5.48 9.91
N GLY A 74 -15.88 5.17 10.07
CA GLY A 74 -15.31 4.66 11.31
C GLY A 74 -15.37 5.67 12.47
N THR A 75 -15.05 6.94 12.21
CA THR A 75 -15.15 7.99 13.24
C THR A 75 -16.59 8.25 13.64
N VAL A 76 -17.52 8.37 12.68
CA VAL A 76 -18.94 8.58 12.97
C VAL A 76 -19.53 7.39 13.72
N ALA A 77 -19.23 6.15 13.31
CA ALA A 77 -19.64 4.95 14.03
C ALA A 77 -19.19 5.01 15.48
N ARG A 78 -17.94 5.45 15.72
CA ARG A 78 -17.36 5.55 17.06
C ARG A 78 -18.01 6.62 17.92
N PHE A 79 -18.38 7.76 17.35
CA PHE A 79 -19.10 8.83 18.05
C PHE A 79 -20.52 8.41 18.43
N MET A 80 -21.19 7.61 17.59
CA MET A 80 -22.55 7.15 17.83
C MET A 80 -22.64 5.94 18.78
N TYR A 81 -21.50 5.34 19.12
CA TYR A 81 -21.44 4.09 19.87
C TYR A 81 -21.94 4.26 21.31
N ASP A 82 -22.94 3.46 21.69
CA ASP A 82 -23.57 3.45 23.01
C ASP A 82 -23.24 2.21 23.86
N GLY A 83 -22.47 1.26 23.30
CA GLY A 83 -22.13 0.02 23.99
C GLY A 83 -21.06 0.16 25.06
N LYS A 84 -21.07 -0.75 26.03
CA LYS A 84 -20.13 -0.77 27.17
C LYS A 84 -18.73 -1.26 26.80
N ASN A 85 -18.59 -2.04 25.72
CA ASN A 85 -17.31 -2.60 25.27
C ASN A 85 -17.04 -2.28 23.80
N ILE A 86 -16.07 -1.39 23.56
CA ILE A 86 -15.67 -0.90 22.24
C ILE A 86 -15.11 -1.95 21.27
N ARG A 87 -14.75 -3.14 21.75
CA ARG A 87 -14.18 -4.24 20.94
C ARG A 87 -15.24 -5.18 20.39
N ILE A 88 -16.45 -5.15 20.94
CA ILE A 88 -17.51 -6.08 20.57
C ILE A 88 -18.68 -5.27 20.02
N TRP A 89 -18.86 -5.32 18.71
CA TRP A 89 -19.94 -4.64 18.01
C TRP A 89 -21.08 -5.61 17.76
N GLN A 90 -22.26 -5.30 18.31
CA GLN A 90 -23.48 -6.05 18.07
C GLN A 90 -24.42 -5.26 17.14
N PRO A 91 -25.27 -5.94 16.36
CA PRO A 91 -26.22 -5.29 15.46
C PRO A 91 -27.14 -4.27 16.13
N GLU A 92 -27.40 -4.45 17.43
CA GLU A 92 -28.25 -3.59 18.24
C GLU A 92 -27.56 -2.29 18.68
N ASN A 93 -26.22 -2.24 18.61
CA ASN A 93 -25.45 -1.07 19.01
C ASN A 93 -25.62 0.06 17.98
N ARG A 94 -25.73 1.29 18.46
CA ARG A 94 -25.78 2.46 17.59
C ARG A 94 -24.46 2.60 16.80
N GLY A 95 -24.59 2.92 15.52
CA GLY A 95 -23.44 3.06 14.62
C GLY A 95 -22.89 1.74 14.07
N TYR A 96 -23.49 0.58 14.39
CA TYR A 96 -23.05 -0.73 13.88
C TYR A 96 -22.95 -0.78 12.35
N GLY A 97 -23.96 -0.29 11.63
CA GLY A 97 -23.94 -0.27 10.17
C GLY A 97 -22.77 0.55 9.60
N LEU A 98 -22.46 1.70 10.22
CA LEU A 98 -21.32 2.54 9.83
C LEU A 98 -19.98 1.86 10.16
N HIS A 99 -19.92 1.11 11.27
CA HIS A 99 -18.76 0.31 11.61
C HIS A 99 -18.50 -0.79 10.57
N VAL A 100 -19.56 -1.50 10.13
CA VAL A 100 -19.45 -2.51 9.07
C VAL A 100 -18.96 -1.88 7.77
N VAL A 101 -19.51 -0.73 7.36
CA VAL A 101 -19.06 -0.02 6.15
C VAL A 101 -17.59 0.40 6.27
N SER A 102 -17.16 0.86 7.44
CA SER A 102 -15.76 1.20 7.72
C SER A 102 -14.85 -0.02 7.56
N SER A 103 -15.23 -1.16 8.16
CA SER A 103 -14.47 -2.40 8.07
C SER A 103 -14.44 -2.93 6.63
N THR A 104 -15.56 -2.96 5.91
CA THR A 104 -15.57 -3.35 4.50
C THR A 104 -14.69 -2.44 3.65
N SER A 105 -14.70 -1.13 3.92
CA SER A 105 -13.82 -0.17 3.23
C SER A 105 -12.34 -0.44 3.51
N GLU A 106 -11.98 -0.85 4.72
CA GLU A 106 -10.61 -1.25 5.07
C GLU A 106 -10.13 -2.46 4.28
N TRP A 107 -10.97 -3.49 4.15
CA TRP A 107 -10.65 -4.68 3.36
C TRP A 107 -10.54 -4.36 1.86
N LEU A 108 -11.45 -3.54 1.32
CA LEU A 108 -11.40 -3.10 -0.08
C LEU A 108 -10.16 -2.25 -0.37
N LEU A 109 -9.79 -1.36 0.55
CA LEU A 109 -8.58 -0.55 0.45
C LEU A 109 -7.34 -1.46 0.39
N SER A 110 -7.22 -2.37 1.36
CA SER A 110 -6.09 -3.30 1.46
C SER A 110 -5.99 -4.22 0.24
N ALA A 111 -7.11 -4.78 -0.21
CA ALA A 111 -7.15 -5.63 -1.39
C ALA A 111 -6.74 -4.87 -2.67
N SER A 112 -7.21 -3.62 -2.81
CA SER A 112 -6.86 -2.77 -3.96
C SER A 112 -5.37 -2.47 -4.01
N PHE A 113 -4.75 -2.16 -2.85
CA PHE A 113 -3.30 -1.98 -2.74
C PHE A 113 -2.53 -3.25 -3.12
N LEU A 114 -2.91 -4.41 -2.56
CA LEU A 114 -2.25 -5.68 -2.86
C LEU A 114 -2.34 -6.03 -4.35
N LEU A 115 -3.54 -5.92 -4.94
CA LEU A 115 -3.73 -6.14 -6.37
C LEU A 115 -2.90 -5.17 -7.20
N PHE A 116 -2.85 -3.89 -6.83
CA PHE A 116 -2.02 -2.92 -7.54
C PHE A 116 -0.53 -3.30 -7.50
N TYR A 117 0.00 -3.68 -6.34
CA TYR A 117 1.38 -4.12 -6.21
C TYR A 117 1.67 -5.39 -7.01
N THR A 118 0.72 -6.33 -7.08
CA THR A 118 0.90 -7.52 -7.93
C THR A 118 1.09 -7.12 -9.40
N THR A 119 0.36 -6.10 -9.88
CA THR A 119 0.56 -5.59 -11.25
C THR A 119 1.97 -5.01 -11.47
N MET A 120 2.62 -4.50 -10.43
CA MET A 120 4.02 -4.04 -10.50
C MET A 120 5.00 -5.21 -10.51
N ILE A 121 4.76 -6.23 -9.68
CA ILE A 121 5.65 -7.38 -9.59
C ILE A 121 5.74 -8.10 -10.93
N PHE A 122 4.61 -8.29 -11.62
CA PHE A 122 4.61 -8.89 -12.96
C PHE A 122 5.38 -8.03 -13.97
N GLU A 123 5.18 -6.71 -13.96
CA GLU A 123 5.91 -5.79 -14.83
C GLU A 123 7.43 -5.83 -14.55
N LEU A 124 7.82 -5.82 -13.27
CA LEU A 124 9.22 -5.85 -12.84
C LEU A 124 9.93 -7.16 -13.21
N LYS A 125 9.20 -8.27 -13.23
CA LYS A 125 9.75 -9.57 -13.58
C LYS A 125 10.07 -9.70 -15.08
N ASP A 126 9.36 -8.95 -15.91
CA ASP A 126 9.53 -8.97 -17.37
C ASP A 126 10.64 -8.00 -17.85
N TYR A 127 11.16 -7.12 -17.00
CA TYR A 127 12.28 -6.26 -17.36
C TYR A 127 13.63 -6.99 -17.30
N THR A 128 14.23 -7.19 -18.48
CA THR A 128 15.65 -7.56 -18.58
C THR A 128 16.52 -6.31 -18.65
N ILE A 129 17.43 -6.11 -17.70
CA ILE A 129 18.41 -5.02 -17.76
C ILE A 129 19.45 -5.39 -18.84
N VAL A 130 19.33 -4.77 -20.01
CA VAL A 130 20.37 -4.86 -21.03
C VAL A 130 21.57 -4.07 -20.52
N ALA A 131 22.69 -4.76 -20.27
CA ALA A 131 23.90 -4.15 -19.74
C ALA A 131 24.25 -2.88 -20.54
N ILE A 132 24.21 -1.73 -19.87
CA ILE A 132 24.61 -0.46 -20.46
C ILE A 132 26.09 -0.58 -20.78
N LYS A 133 26.44 -0.67 -22.07
CA LYS A 133 27.85 -0.67 -22.51
C LYS A 133 28.41 0.72 -22.27
N VAL A 134 28.98 0.94 -21.07
CA VAL A 134 29.68 2.17 -20.72
C VAL A 134 30.99 2.22 -21.52
N ARG A 135 30.97 2.91 -22.68
CA ARG A 135 32.21 3.26 -23.37
C ARG A 135 32.82 4.48 -22.70
N HIS A 136 33.88 4.27 -21.94
CA HIS A 136 34.76 5.37 -21.53
C HIS A 136 35.42 5.97 -22.77
N ARG A 137 35.09 7.22 -23.09
CA ARG A 137 35.62 7.98 -24.25
C ARG A 137 37.15 8.13 -24.25
N TRP A 138 37.80 7.94 -23.09
CA TRP A 138 39.21 8.27 -22.88
C TRP A 138 40.12 7.07 -22.59
N LEU A 139 39.60 5.84 -22.56
CA LEU A 139 40.42 4.64 -22.46
C LEU A 139 40.68 4.09 -23.86
N LYS A 140 41.81 4.49 -24.47
CA LYS A 140 42.42 3.71 -25.54
C LYS A 140 42.96 2.42 -24.91
N ILE A 141 42.15 1.38 -24.85
CA ILE A 141 42.64 0.03 -24.59
C ILE A 141 43.31 -0.40 -25.91
N PRO A 142 44.61 -0.69 -25.94
CA PRO A 142 45.25 -1.22 -27.14
C PRO A 142 44.61 -2.57 -27.48
N ASP A 143 44.24 -2.76 -28.74
CA ASP A 143 43.77 -4.03 -29.30
C ASP A 143 44.96 -5.00 -29.38
N ASP A 144 45.41 -5.54 -28.24
CA ASP A 144 46.39 -6.62 -28.20
C ASP A 144 45.86 -7.76 -27.33
N CYS A 145 44.97 -8.55 -27.93
CA CYS A 145 44.68 -9.93 -27.51
C CYS A 145 44.36 -10.76 -28.76
N ASP A 146 45.22 -10.67 -29.77
CA ASP A 146 45.37 -11.70 -30.81
C ASP A 146 46.71 -12.41 -30.59
N VAL A 147 46.92 -13.04 -29.43
CA VAL A 147 48.06 -13.94 -29.25
C VAL A 147 47.71 -15.14 -28.35
N VAL A 148 47.83 -16.32 -28.96
CA VAL A 148 48.01 -17.68 -28.38
C VAL A 148 46.75 -18.45 -27.93
N LEU A 149 46.06 -19.02 -28.93
CA LEU A 149 45.63 -20.43 -28.85
C LEU A 149 46.17 -21.17 -30.08
N SER A 150 47.42 -21.64 -29.95
CA SER A 150 48.01 -22.74 -30.72
C SER A 150 48.37 -23.85 -29.76
#